data_AF-A0A133PQ37-F1
#
_entry.id   AF-A0A133PQ37-F1
#
_cell.length_a   1.000
_cell.length_b   1.000
_cell.length_c   1.000
_cell.angle_alpha   90.00
_cell.angle_beta   90.00
_cell.angle_gamma   90.00
#
_symmetry.space_group_name_H-M   'P 1'
#
loop_
_entity.id
_entity.type
_entity.pdbx_description
1 polymer ?
#
loop_
_entity_poly.entity_id
_entity_poly.type
_entity_poly.pdbx_seq_one_letter_code
_entity_poly.pdbx_strand_id
1 'polypeptide(L)'
;MRKLWPYANQVFKNKDRLNRVIHESTATTSKVDLFKKISRELMLALGLVMDYSKGNYRGVKKKDIILIVAGFLYLLNPADIIPDFVLFFGFFDDLSVLTYIVKKLDKELEKYDVWKNSRE
;
A
#
# COMPACT_ATOMS: atom_id res chain seq x y z
N MET A 1 24.24 -0.40 23.42
CA MET A 1 25.25 -1.05 22.55
C MET A 1 26.13 -2.09 23.25
N ARG A 2 26.60 -1.86 24.48
CA ARG A 2 27.54 -2.75 25.21
C ARG A 2 27.04 -4.20 25.48
N LYS A 3 25.72 -4.44 25.47
CA LYS A 3 25.10 -5.78 25.64
C LYS A 3 24.90 -6.56 24.33
N LEU A 4 24.95 -5.90 23.17
CA LEU A 4 24.71 -6.52 21.85
C LEU A 4 25.99 -7.10 21.23
N TRP A 5 27.15 -6.55 21.59
CA TRP A 5 28.46 -6.96 21.08
C TRP A 5 28.79 -8.45 21.24
N PRO A 6 28.60 -9.08 22.42
CA PRO A 6 28.89 -10.51 22.57
C PRO A 6 27.96 -11.40 21.73
N TYR A 7 26.70 -11.01 21.57
CA TYR A 7 25.74 -11.72 20.72
C TYR A 7 26.09 -11.59 19.23
N ALA A 8 26.42 -10.37 18.77
CA ALA A 8 26.86 -10.12 17.40
C ALA A 8 28.11 -10.94 17.04
N ASN A 9 29.07 -11.06 17.96
CA ASN A 9 30.27 -11.85 17.76
C ASN A 9 29.99 -13.37 17.68
N GLN A 10 29.00 -13.87 18.44
CA GLN A 10 28.58 -15.27 18.35
C GLN A 10 27.83 -15.60 17.06
N VAL A 11 27.00 -14.65 16.59
CA VAL A 11 26.31 -14.77 15.30
C VAL A 11 27.31 -14.74 14.16
N PHE A 12 28.28 -13.81 14.18
CA PHE A 12 29.32 -13.69 13.14
C PHE A 12 30.22 -14.93 13.03
N LYS A 13 30.59 -15.56 14.16
CA LYS A 13 31.46 -16.74 14.18
C LYS A 13 30.79 -18.04 13.72
N ASN A 14 29.46 -18.09 13.65
CA ASN A 14 28.71 -19.28 13.29
C ASN A 14 27.97 -19.06 11.96
N LYS A 15 28.43 -19.74 10.90
CA LYS A 15 27.88 -19.59 9.54
C LYS A 15 26.37 -19.82 9.46
N ASP A 16 25.85 -20.82 10.16
CA ASP A 16 24.41 -21.15 10.12
C ASP A 16 23.57 -20.06 10.80
N ARG A 17 24.03 -19.54 11.95
CA ARG A 17 23.35 -18.44 12.65
C ARG A 17 23.43 -17.12 11.87
N LEU A 18 24.57 -16.84 11.26
CA LEU A 18 24.72 -15.67 10.38
C LEU A 18 23.77 -15.73 9.20
N ASN A 19 23.71 -16.88 8.51
CA ASN A 19 22.82 -17.08 7.37
C ASN A 19 21.34 -16.96 7.77
N ARG A 20 20.97 -17.46 8.96
CA ARG A 20 19.60 -17.32 9.48
C ARG A 20 19.23 -15.85 9.75
N VAL A 21 20.11 -15.10 10.41
CA VAL A 21 19.89 -13.67 10.68
C VAL A 21 19.80 -12.87 9.39
N ILE A 22 20.65 -13.16 8.40
CA ILE A 22 20.58 -12.52 7.08
C ILE A 22 19.25 -12.86 6.39
N HIS A 23 18.84 -14.13 6.39
CA HIS A 23 17.58 -14.55 5.76
C HIS A 23 16.34 -13.94 6.43
N GLU A 24 16.26 -14.00 7.76
CA GLU A 24 15.19 -13.38 8.55
C GLU A 24 15.17 -11.85 8.38
N SER A 25 16.34 -11.21 8.26
CA SER A 25 16.44 -9.78 8.01
C SER A 25 15.97 -9.42 6.59
N THR A 26 16.35 -10.20 5.56
CA THR A 26 15.88 -9.95 4.18
C THR A 26 14.37 -10.12 4.04
N ALA A 27 13.77 -11.11 4.72
CA ALA A 27 12.32 -11.31 4.74
C ALA A 27 11.58 -10.23 5.54
N THR A 28 12.22 -9.63 6.54
CA THR A 28 11.66 -8.51 7.31
C THR A 28 11.78 -7.20 6.52
N THR A 29 12.90 -6.97 5.84
CA THR A 29 13.11 -5.83 4.94
C THR A 29 12.10 -5.82 3.81
N SER A 30 11.82 -6.96 3.18
CA SER A 30 10.83 -7.02 2.09
C SER A 30 9.41 -6.66 2.55
N LYS A 31 9.00 -7.07 3.76
CA LYS A 31 7.71 -6.66 4.35
C LYS A 31 7.67 -5.17 4.66
N VAL A 32 8.75 -4.60 5.20
CA VAL A 32 8.85 -3.16 5.48
C VAL A 32 8.81 -2.34 4.20
N ASP A 33 9.51 -2.78 3.15
CA ASP A 33 9.51 -2.12 1.85
C ASP A 33 8.14 -2.22 1.17
N LEU A 34 7.46 -3.36 1.27
CA LEU A 34 6.09 -3.52 0.80
C LEU A 34 5.14 -2.57 1.54
N PHE A 35 5.25 -2.47 2.87
CA PHE A 35 4.44 -1.54 3.67
C PHE A 35 4.69 -0.08 3.28
N LYS A 36 5.96 0.32 3.09
CA LYS A 36 6.32 1.66 2.62
C LYS A 36 5.76 1.96 1.24
N LYS A 37 5.80 0.98 0.33
CA LYS A 37 5.23 1.12 -1.01
C LYS A 37 3.72 1.34 -0.94
N ILE A 38 3.01 0.50 -0.20
CA ILE A 38 1.55 0.61 -0.02
C ILE A 38 1.18 1.94 0.65
N SER A 39 1.89 2.34 1.71
CA SER A 39 1.59 3.59 2.40
C SER A 39 1.81 4.81 1.49
N ARG A 40 2.88 4.81 0.68
CA ARG A 40 3.12 5.83 -0.34
C ARG A 40 1.98 5.92 -1.35
N GLU A 41 1.54 4.79 -1.90
CA GLU A 41 0.45 4.76 -2.88
C GLU A 41 -0.87 5.25 -2.29
N LEU A 42 -1.20 4.87 -1.05
CA LEU A 42 -2.38 5.38 -0.34
C LEU A 42 -2.32 6.90 -0.13
N MET A 43 -1.16 7.44 0.26
CA MET A 43 -0.96 8.89 0.43
C MET A 43 -1.09 9.63 -0.91
N LEU A 44 -0.55 9.07 -2.00
CA LEU A 44 -0.74 9.63 -3.34
C LEU A 44 -2.20 9.63 -3.76
N ALA A 45 -2.93 8.53 -3.51
CA ALA A 45 -4.35 8.44 -3.81
C ALA A 45 -5.20 9.45 -3.02
N LEU A 46 -4.90 9.66 -1.73
CA LEU A 46 -5.54 10.70 -0.92
C LEU A 46 -5.24 12.11 -1.46
N GLY A 47 -3.97 12.36 -1.82
CA GLY A 47 -3.56 13.61 -2.45
C GLY A 47 -4.31 13.88 -3.75
N LEU A 48 -4.41 12.86 -4.61
CA LEU A 48 -5.12 12.92 -5.89
C LEU A 48 -6.59 13.30 -5.69
N VAL A 49 -7.29 12.66 -4.75
CA VAL A 49 -8.68 12.99 -4.42
C VAL A 49 -8.80 14.43 -3.92
N MET A 50 -7.88 14.88 -3.07
CA MET A 50 -7.89 16.23 -2.52
C MET A 50 -7.67 17.30 -3.60
N ASP A 51 -6.66 17.13 -4.47
CA ASP A 51 -6.38 18.04 -5.57
C ASP A 51 -7.47 18.03 -6.64
N TYR A 52 -8.09 16.88 -6.87
CA TYR A 52 -9.26 16.78 -7.73
C TYR A 52 -10.47 17.53 -7.14
N SER A 53 -10.71 17.40 -5.83
CA SER A 53 -11.80 18.12 -5.15
C SER A 53 -11.62 19.64 -5.24
N LYS A 54 -10.39 20.13 -5.04
CA LYS A 54 -10.01 21.55 -5.18
C LYS A 54 -9.99 22.05 -6.62
N GLY A 55 -10.02 21.16 -7.60
CA GLY A 55 -9.90 21.50 -9.03
C GLY A 55 -8.47 21.76 -9.52
N ASN A 56 -7.46 21.54 -8.67
CA ASN A 56 -6.05 21.70 -9.00
C ASN A 56 -5.58 20.68 -10.05
N TYR A 57 -6.14 19.46 -10.00
CA TYR A 57 -5.80 18.36 -10.90
C TYR A 57 -7.05 17.76 -11.56
N ARG A 58 -7.06 17.73 -12.90
CA ARG A 58 -8.13 17.15 -13.72
C ARG A 58 -7.62 16.12 -14.75
N GLY A 59 -6.36 15.68 -14.61
CA GLY A 59 -5.73 14.71 -15.51
C GLY A 59 -6.28 13.28 -15.41
N VAL A 60 -7.16 13.03 -14.44
CA VAL A 60 -7.81 11.75 -14.17
C VAL A 60 -9.31 11.83 -14.45
N LYS A 61 -9.92 10.71 -14.87
CA LYS A 61 -11.36 10.65 -15.12
C LYS A 61 -12.13 10.63 -13.79
N LYS A 62 -13.29 11.29 -13.76
CA LYS A 62 -14.18 11.32 -12.58
C LYS A 62 -14.49 9.93 -12.03
N LYS A 63 -14.69 8.95 -12.91
CA LYS A 63 -14.95 7.55 -12.53
C LYS A 63 -13.81 6.92 -11.71
N ASP A 64 -12.56 7.29 -11.97
CA ASP A 64 -11.41 6.71 -11.29
C ASP A 64 -11.25 7.36 -9.90
N ILE A 65 -11.61 8.64 -9.75
CA ILE A 65 -11.76 9.29 -8.43
C ILE A 65 -12.86 8.62 -7.60
N ILE A 66 -14.03 8.36 -8.19
CA ILE A 66 -15.11 7.65 -7.49
C ILE A 66 -14.64 6.28 -7.02
N LEU A 67 -13.86 5.56 -7.84
CA LEU A 67 -13.31 4.26 -7.48
C LEU A 67 -12.30 4.34 -6.32
N ILE A 68 -11.42 5.35 -6.30
CA ILE A 68 -10.52 5.60 -5.16
C ILE A 68 -11.32 5.85 -3.89
N VAL A 69 -12.34 6.73 -3.95
CA VAL A 69 -13.18 7.06 -2.80
C VAL A 69 -13.94 5.83 -2.31
N ALA A 70 -14.51 5.02 -3.21
CA ALA A 70 -15.17 3.77 -2.85
C ALA A 70 -14.21 2.80 -2.15
N GLY A 71 -12.97 2.68 -2.64
CA GLY A 71 -11.93 1.88 -1.99
C GLY A 71 -11.58 2.36 -0.58
N PHE A 72 -11.52 3.68 -0.36
CA PHE A 72 -11.29 4.23 0.99
C PHE A 72 -12.48 4.02 1.93
N LEU A 73 -13.71 4.19 1.44
CA LEU A 73 -14.91 3.93 2.24
C LEU A 73 -14.96 2.45 2.66
N TYR A 74 -14.63 1.54 1.74
CA TYR A 74 -14.53 0.11 2.03
C TYR A 74 -13.48 -0.20 3.12
N LEU A 75 -12.33 0.49 3.10
CA LEU A 75 -11.29 0.31 4.13
C LEU A 75 -11.75 0.78 5.53
N LEU A 76 -12.59 1.83 5.59
CA LEU A 76 -13.08 2.39 6.85
C LEU A 76 -14.20 1.57 7.47
N ASN A 77 -15.15 1.11 6.66
CA ASN A 77 -16.23 0.24 7.12
C ASN A 77 -16.65 -0.74 6.00
N PRO A 78 -16.01 -1.92 5.92
CA PRO A 78 -16.35 -2.90 4.88
C PRO A 78 -17.78 -3.45 5.01
N ALA A 79 -18.37 -3.41 6.21
CA ALA A 79 -19.70 -3.95 6.48
C ALA A 79 -20.87 -3.03 6.07
N ASP A 80 -20.65 -1.72 5.92
CA ASP A 80 -21.73 -0.75 5.63
C ASP A 80 -22.11 -0.66 4.15
N ILE A 81 -21.14 -0.90 3.26
CA ILE A 81 -21.29 -0.63 1.81
C ILE A 81 -21.87 -1.85 1.08
N ILE A 82 -21.76 -3.02 1.69
CA ILE A 82 -22.27 -4.27 1.18
C ILE A 82 -23.71 -4.43 1.69
N PRO A 83 -24.74 -4.32 0.83
CA PRO A 83 -26.09 -4.70 1.22
C PRO A 83 -26.10 -6.20 1.54
N ASP A 84 -26.99 -6.63 2.44
CA ASP A 84 -27.16 -8.04 2.89
C ASP A 84 -27.26 -9.08 1.75
N PHE A 85 -27.43 -8.66 0.48
CA PHE A 85 -27.47 -9.50 -0.71
C PHE A 85 -26.15 -10.22 -1.08
N VAL A 86 -24.99 -9.76 -0.61
CA VAL A 86 -23.68 -10.37 -0.95
C VAL A 86 -23.29 -11.50 0.01
N LEU A 87 -23.98 -11.63 1.17
CA LEU A 87 -23.72 -12.71 2.13
C LEU A 87 -23.91 -14.14 1.56
N PHE A 88 -24.47 -14.28 0.35
CA PHE A 88 -24.65 -15.57 -0.34
C PHE A 88 -23.52 -15.98 -1.30
N PHE A 89 -22.59 -15.09 -1.66
CA PHE A 89 -21.52 -15.39 -2.64
C PHE A 89 -20.13 -14.96 -2.12
N GLY A 90 -19.46 -15.87 -1.40
CA GLY A 90 -18.02 -16.10 -1.51
C GLY A 90 -17.03 -14.99 -1.13
N PHE A 91 -16.37 -15.16 0.02
CA PHE A 91 -15.21 -14.41 0.55
C PHE A 91 -13.97 -14.25 -0.39
N PHE A 92 -14.01 -14.69 -1.64
CA PHE A 92 -12.90 -14.60 -2.60
C PHE A 92 -12.84 -13.26 -3.36
N ASP A 93 -13.91 -12.46 -3.37
CA ASP A 93 -13.99 -11.25 -4.21
C ASP A 93 -13.37 -9.99 -3.55
N ASP A 94 -13.27 -9.96 -2.22
CA ASP A 94 -12.83 -8.76 -1.46
C ASP A 94 -11.37 -8.36 -1.71
N LEU A 95 -10.47 -9.33 -1.77
CA LEU A 95 -9.05 -9.11 -2.12
C LEU A 95 -8.87 -8.79 -3.60
N SER A 96 -9.75 -9.33 -4.45
CA SER A 96 -9.70 -9.16 -5.90
C SER A 96 -10.09 -7.73 -6.29
N VAL A 97 -11.12 -7.17 -5.65
CA VAL A 97 -11.53 -5.77 -5.83
C VAL A 97 -10.42 -4.81 -5.41
N LEU A 98 -9.83 -5.01 -4.23
CA LEU A 98 -8.74 -4.16 -3.73
C LEU A 98 -7.51 -4.23 -4.65
N THR A 99 -7.16 -5.44 -5.10
CA THR A 99 -6.05 -5.66 -6.06
C THR A 99 -6.35 -5.04 -7.42
N TYR A 100 -7.59 -5.11 -7.90
CA TYR A 100 -8.03 -4.50 -9.15
C TYR A 100 -7.97 -2.97 -9.08
N ILE A 101 -8.44 -2.38 -7.98
CA ILE A 101 -8.38 -0.94 -7.73
C ILE A 101 -6.93 -0.47 -7.73
N VAL A 102 -6.04 -1.10 -6.97
CA VAL A 102 -4.60 -0.78 -6.94
C VAL A 102 -3.98 -0.87 -8.33
N LYS A 103 -4.17 -1.98 -9.06
CA LYS A 103 -3.63 -2.14 -10.42
C LYS A 103 -4.16 -1.13 -11.43
N LYS A 104 -5.44 -0.79 -11.34
CA LYS A 104 -6.09 0.14 -12.27
C LYS A 104 -5.62 1.57 -12.04
N LEU A 105 -5.38 1.92 -10.78
CA LEU A 105 -5.01 3.26 -10.37
C LEU A 105 -3.51 3.51 -10.46
N ASP A 106 -2.67 2.48 -10.49
CA ASP A 106 -1.21 2.59 -10.57
C ASP A 106 -0.74 3.62 -11.62
N LYS A 107 -1.28 3.52 -12.85
CA LYS A 107 -0.98 4.48 -13.94
C LYS A 107 -1.50 5.89 -13.69
N GLU A 108 -2.64 6.05 -13.02
CA GLU A 108 -3.20 7.37 -12.73
C GLU A 108 -2.46 8.02 -11.55
N LEU A 109 -2.04 7.23 -10.57
CA LEU A 109 -1.20 7.66 -9.45
C LEU A 109 0.19 8.05 -9.93
N GLU A 110 0.79 7.32 -10.88
CA GLU A 110 2.08 7.68 -11.49
C GLU A 110 2.00 9.04 -12.20
N LYS A 111 0.98 9.26 -13.03
CA LYS A 111 0.76 10.56 -13.69
C LYS A 111 0.56 11.69 -12.68
N TYR A 112 -0.20 11.43 -11.61
CA TYR A 112 -0.41 12.40 -10.55
C TYR A 112 0.88 12.71 -9.78
N ASP A 113 1.68 11.68 -9.46
CA ASP A 113 2.96 11.81 -8.77
C ASP A 113 3.95 12.65 -9.59
N VAL A 114 4.08 12.38 -10.90
CA VAL A 114 4.91 13.19 -11.81
C VAL A 114 4.44 14.65 -11.83
N TRP A 115 3.13 14.88 -11.96
CA TRP A 115 2.57 16.23 -11.95
C TRP A 115 2.82 16.93 -10.62
N LYS A 116 2.69 16.22 -9.49
CA LYS A 116 2.85 16.78 -8.15
C LYS A 116 4.31 17.19 -7.92
N ASN A 117 5.25 16.32 -8.27
CA ASN A 117 6.69 16.57 -8.16
C ASN A 117 7.18 17.67 -9.13
N SER A 118 6.45 17.94 -10.23
CA SER A 118 6.79 19.07 -11.12
C SER A 118 6.38 20.46 -10.58
N ARG A 119 5.63 20.50 -9.48
CA ARG A 119 5.13 21.74 -8.84
C ARG A 119 5.83 22.06 -7.53
N GLU A 120 6.68 21.17 -7.03
CA GLU A 120 7.61 21.38 -5.91
C GLU A 120 8.95 21.92 -6.43
#